data_AF-A0A956DLK1-F1
#
_entry.id   AF-A0A956DLK1-F1
#
_cell.length_a   1.000
_cell.length_b   1.000
_cell.length_c   1.000
_cell.angle_alpha   90.00
_cell.angle_beta   90.00
_cell.angle_gamma   90.00
#
_symmetry.space_group_name_H-M   'P 1'
#
loop_
_entity.id
_entity.type
_entity.pdbx_description
1 polymer ?
#
loop_
_entity_poly.entity_id
_entity_poly.type
_entity_poly.pdbx_seq_one_letter_code
_entity_poly.pdbx_strand_id
1 'polypeptide(L)'
;MDRTLKVGLSEMLVGGVIMDVVDAEQAKIAEAAGAAAVMALERVPVQIRADGGVARAADPERVLAIREAVSIPVMAKVRIG
;
A
#
# COMPACT_ATOMS: atom_id res chain seq x y z
N MET A 1 2.72 20.37 -10.11
CA MET A 1 2.65 20.14 -8.65
C MET A 1 3.96 20.58 -8.03
N ASP A 2 3.88 21.39 -6.98
CA ASP A 2 5.03 21.89 -6.23
C ASP A 2 5.80 20.74 -5.54
N ARG A 3 7.12 20.81 -5.52
CA ARG A 3 8.02 19.85 -4.86
C ARG A 3 7.79 19.86 -3.35
N THR A 4 7.61 21.04 -2.76
CA THR A 4 7.43 21.22 -1.33
C THR A 4 6.22 20.45 -0.83
N LEU A 5 5.11 20.50 -1.57
CA LEU A 5 3.89 19.75 -1.25
C LEU A 5 4.12 18.23 -1.23
N LYS A 6 4.86 17.70 -2.21
CA LYS A 6 5.15 16.25 -2.29
C LYS A 6 6.06 15.78 -1.16
N VAL A 7 7.06 16.59 -0.81
CA VAL A 7 7.98 16.31 0.30
C VAL A 7 7.22 16.35 1.62
N GLY A 8 6.41 17.38 1.86
CA GLY A 8 5.61 17.51 3.09
C GLY A 8 4.67 16.32 3.32
N LEU A 9 4.01 15.81 2.28
CA LEU A 9 3.20 14.58 2.39
C LEU A 9 4.02 13.37 2.84
N SER A 10 5.26 13.25 2.37
CA SER A 10 6.15 12.15 2.74
C SER A 10 6.70 12.31 4.16
N GLU A 11 6.94 13.54 4.61
CA GLU A 11 7.40 13.87 5.96
C GLU A 11 6.37 13.46 7.02
N MET A 12 5.07 13.50 6.72
CA MET A 12 4.00 13.04 7.61
C MET A 12 4.09 11.55 7.98
N LEU A 13 4.83 10.75 7.21
CA LEU A 13 4.97 9.30 7.43
C LEU A 13 6.25 8.92 8.20
N VAL A 14 7.12 9.89 8.50
CA VAL A 14 8.39 9.66 9.19
C VAL A 14 8.14 9.14 10.61
N GLY A 15 8.85 8.06 10.98
CA GLY A 15 8.70 7.40 12.28
C GLY A 15 7.57 6.36 12.33
N GLY A 16 6.78 6.22 11.26
CA GLY A 16 5.74 5.21 11.12
C GLY A 16 6.20 3.92 10.43
N VAL A 17 5.32 2.92 10.43
CA VAL A 17 5.46 1.67 9.66
C VAL A 17 4.43 1.65 8.54
N ILE A 18 4.85 1.23 7.35
CA ILE A 18 3.96 0.99 6.21
C ILE A 18 3.83 -0.52 6.02
N MET A 19 2.60 -1.05 6.02
CA MET A 19 2.35 -2.49 5.94
C MET A 19 1.83 -2.91 4.56
N ASP A 20 2.41 -3.97 4.00
CA ASP A 20 1.92 -4.65 2.80
C ASP A 20 0.62 -5.43 3.13
N VAL A 21 -0.45 -5.23 2.37
CA VAL A 21 -1.77 -5.87 2.57
C VAL A 21 -2.38 -6.32 1.24
N VAL A 22 -3.10 -7.45 1.24
CA VAL A 22 -3.73 -8.00 0.01
C VAL A 22 -5.26 -7.89 -0.03
N ASP A 23 -5.89 -7.51 1.08
CA ASP A 23 -7.34 -7.36 1.20
C ASP A 23 -7.73 -6.31 2.25
N ALA A 24 -9.04 -6.02 2.34
CA ALA A 24 -9.59 -5.04 3.26
C ALA A 24 -9.49 -5.45 4.74
N GLU A 25 -9.44 -6.75 5.04
CA GLU A 25 -9.34 -7.25 6.42
C GLU A 25 -7.93 -6.98 6.97
N GLN A 26 -6.89 -7.33 6.19
CA GLN A 26 -5.50 -7.02 6.52
C GLN A 26 -5.26 -5.52 6.66
N ALA A 27 -5.90 -4.70 5.82
CA ALA A 27 -5.82 -3.24 5.92
C ALA A 27 -6.33 -2.74 7.28
N LYS A 28 -7.50 -3.21 7.73
CA LYS A 28 -8.06 -2.86 9.05
C LYS A 28 -7.17 -3.33 10.20
N ILE A 29 -6.58 -4.52 10.08
CA ILE A 29 -5.63 -5.04 11.08
C ILE A 29 -4.39 -4.16 11.14
N ALA A 30 -3.84 -3.75 10.00
CA ALA A 30 -2.68 -2.88 9.93
C ALA A 30 -2.96 -1.51 10.57
N GLU A 31 -4.12 -0.91 10.26
CA GLU A 31 -4.55 0.35 10.88
C GLU A 31 -4.71 0.20 12.40
N ALA A 32 -5.38 -0.85 12.87
CA ALA A 32 -5.56 -1.11 14.30
C ALA A 32 -4.22 -1.38 15.03
N ALA A 33 -3.22 -1.91 14.33
CA ALA A 33 -1.87 -2.12 14.84
C ALA A 33 -1.01 -0.84 14.86
N GLY A 34 -1.53 0.30 14.38
CA GLY A 34 -0.83 1.59 14.37
C GLY A 34 0.06 1.81 13.14
N ALA A 35 -0.22 1.15 12.01
CA ALA A 35 0.45 1.46 10.76
C ALA A 35 0.18 2.92 10.34
N ALA A 36 1.21 3.60 9.87
CA ALA A 36 1.08 4.98 9.37
C ALA A 36 0.48 5.03 7.96
N ALA A 37 0.61 3.93 7.19
CA ALA A 37 0.01 3.75 5.88
C ALA A 37 -0.03 2.25 5.53
N VAL A 38 -0.76 1.89 4.48
CA VAL A 38 -0.75 0.53 3.90
C VAL A 38 -0.34 0.55 2.43
N MET A 39 0.24 -0.56 1.97
CA MET A 39 0.61 -0.81 0.59
C MET A 39 -0.28 -1.94 0.03
N ALA A 40 -1.18 -1.60 -0.88
CA ALA A 40 -2.11 -2.55 -1.49
C ALA A 40 -1.42 -3.37 -2.60
N LEU A 41 -1.51 -4.71 -2.52
CA LEU A 41 -0.91 -5.62 -3.50
C LEU A 41 -1.86 -6.73 -3.92
N GLU A 42 -1.58 -7.30 -5.10
CA GLU A 42 -2.28 -8.50 -5.55
C GLU A 42 -1.81 -9.76 -4.80
N ARG A 43 -0.51 -9.80 -4.49
CA ARG A 43 0.22 -10.88 -3.82
C ARG A 43 1.36 -10.28 -3.02
N VAL A 44 1.70 -10.89 -1.88
CA VAL A 44 2.82 -10.45 -1.06
C VAL A 44 4.17 -10.82 -1.71
N PRO A 45 5.29 -10.11 -1.42
CA PRO A 45 6.57 -10.34 -2.07
C PRO A 45 7.09 -11.79 -1.97
N VAL A 46 6.78 -12.50 -0.89
CA VAL A 46 7.17 -13.91 -0.73
C VAL A 46 6.47 -14.81 -1.76
N GLN A 47 5.18 -14.58 -2.04
CA GLN A 47 4.42 -15.31 -3.06
C GLN A 47 4.93 -14.98 -4.46
N ILE A 48 5.18 -13.70 -4.76
CA ILE A 48 5.72 -13.28 -6.07
C ILE A 48 7.04 -14.00 -6.37
N ARG A 49 7.94 -14.11 -5.38
CA ARG A 49 9.22 -14.81 -5.53
C ARG A 49 9.05 -16.32 -5.72
N ALA A 50 8.09 -16.93 -5.04
CA ALA A 50 7.83 -18.37 -5.14
C ALA A 50 7.18 -18.75 -6.47
N ASP A 51 6.16 -18.00 -6.91
CA ASP A 51 5.40 -18.27 -8.13
C ASP A 51 6.17 -17.93 -9.40
N GLY A 52 7.07 -16.94 -9.31
CA GLY A 52 7.72 -16.35 -10.48
C GLY A 52 6.74 -15.62 -11.41
N GLY A 53 7.13 -15.48 -12.68
CA GLY A 53 6.31 -14.84 -13.71
C GLY A 53 6.27 -13.31 -13.63
N VAL A 54 5.26 -12.71 -14.29
CA VAL A 54 5.13 -11.25 -14.41
C VAL A 54 4.22 -10.69 -13.32
N ALA A 55 4.80 -9.97 -12.36
CA ALA A 55 4.04 -9.19 -11.38
C ALA A 55 3.65 -7.82 -11.98
N ARG A 56 2.35 -7.48 -11.92
CA ARG A 56 1.79 -6.20 -12.36
C ARG A 56 1.22 -5.42 -11.17
N ALA A 57 0.74 -4.21 -11.43
CA ALA A 57 -0.05 -3.45 -10.46
C ALA A 57 -1.27 -4.27 -10.01
N ALA A 58 -1.71 -4.05 -8.77
CA ALA A 58 -2.96 -4.62 -8.27
C ALA A 58 -4.15 -4.08 -9.07
N ASP A 59 -5.22 -4.86 -9.15
CA ASP A 59 -6.47 -4.40 -9.76
C ASP A 59 -6.96 -3.12 -9.05
N PRO A 60 -7.33 -2.05 -9.78
CA PRO A 60 -7.88 -0.84 -9.19
C PRO A 60 -9.06 -1.10 -8.25
N GLU A 61 -9.93 -2.08 -8.53
CA GLU A 61 -11.05 -2.42 -7.65
C GLU A 61 -10.57 -2.88 -6.26
N ARG A 62 -9.49 -3.66 -6.21
CA ARG A 62 -8.87 -4.08 -4.95
C ARG A 62 -8.28 -2.91 -4.17
N VAL A 63 -7.59 -2.00 -4.87
CA VAL A 63 -7.00 -0.81 -4.24
C VAL A 63 -8.09 0.10 -3.68
N LEU A 64 -9.20 0.27 -4.40
CA LEU A 64 -10.35 1.05 -3.95
C LEU A 64 -11.01 0.41 -2.72
N ALA A 65 -11.21 -0.91 -2.72
CA ALA A 65 -11.78 -1.62 -1.59
C ALA A 65 -10.91 -1.49 -0.32
N ILE A 66 -9.59 -1.56 -0.45
CA ILE A 66 -8.65 -1.33 0.66
C ILE A 66 -8.73 0.12 1.15
N ARG A 67 -8.78 1.08 0.23
CA ARG A 67 -8.89 2.51 0.57
C ARG A 67 -10.20 2.84 1.29
N GLU A 68 -11.30 2.20 0.93
CA GLU A 68 -12.60 2.39 1.60
C GLU A 68 -12.64 1.74 2.99
N ALA A 69 -11.77 0.77 3.26
CA ALA A 69 -11.74 0.01 4.51
C ALA A 69 -11.01 0.70 5.66
N VAL A 70 -10.15 1.71 5.38
CA VAL A 70 -9.26 2.36 6.36
C VAL A 70 -9.22 3.88 6.19
N SER A 71 -8.78 4.59 7.23
CA SER A 71 -8.60 6.04 7.21
C SER A 71 -7.15 6.49 6.95
N ILE A 72 -6.19 5.59 7.13
CA ILE A 72 -4.77 5.85 6.85
C ILE A 72 -4.44 5.85 5.35
N PRO A 73 -3.37 6.55 4.91
CA PRO A 73 -2.96 6.58 3.51
C PRO A 73 -2.77 5.20 2.87
N VAL A 74 -3.22 5.05 1.63
CA VAL A 74 -3.06 3.83 0.82
C VAL A 74 -2.11 4.08 -0.35
N MET A 75 -1.08 3.25 -0.44
CA MET A 75 -0.12 3.21 -1.54
C MET A 75 -0.39 1.99 -2.43
N ALA A 76 0.09 2.04 -3.67
CA ALA A 76 0.02 0.91 -4.60
C ALA A 76 1.32 0.84 -5.44
N LYS A 77 1.61 -0.34 -5.98
CA LYS A 77 2.80 -0.56 -6.82
C LYS A 77 2.49 -0.40 -8.30
N VAL A 78 3.45 0.17 -9.03
CA VAL A 78 3.53 0.14 -10.49
C VAL A 78 4.88 -0.45 -10.90
N ARG A 79 4.96 -0.97 -12.13
CA ARG A 79 6.25 -1.44 -12.68
C ARG A 79 7.15 -0.25 -12.99
N ILE A 80 8.45 -0.51 -13.15
CA ILE A 80 9.42 0.49 -13.59
C ILE A 80 9.18 0.80 -15.08
N GLY A 81 9.18 2.09 -15.41
CA GLY A 81 8.86 2.62 -16.75
C GLY A 81 7.37 2.86 -16.95
#